data_AF-U4V894-F1
#
_entry.id   AF-U4V894-F1
#
_cell.length_a   1.000
_cell.length_b   1.000
_cell.length_c   1.000
_cell.angle_alpha   90.00
_cell.angle_beta   90.00
_cell.angle_gamma   90.00
#
_symmetry.space_group_name_H-M   'P 1'
#
loop_
_entity.id
_entity.type
_entity.pdbx_description
1 polymer ?
#
loop_
_entity_poly.entity_id
_entity_poly.type
_entity_poly.pdbx_seq_one_letter_code
_entity_poly.pdbx_strand_id
1 'polypeptide(L)'
;MRFIFGCLGTCAVLVFANFAGASEEDSFVTSNLISVVYHELGHAVIDTMQVPIFGQEEDAAEVFSILLIDEIFEPESANIIAYDAAFGFHAEAQETTPAFWDVHGPDEQRYYNLVCIFYSANPDLREELAQELRLPEERAISCAEEYELVIDSWGGVLQDMEEGTGKLRLIGPSSDPM
;
A
#
# COMPACT_ATOMS: atom_id res chain seq x y z
N MET A 1 -11.65 -1.89 -10.83
CA MET A 1 -12.24 -3.24 -10.88
C MET A 1 -12.43 -3.69 -9.42
N ARG A 2 -13.66 -3.77 -8.89
CA ARG A 2 -13.86 -4.31 -7.53
C ARG A 2 -13.63 -5.81 -7.60
N PHE A 3 -12.61 -6.34 -6.94
CA PHE A 3 -12.44 -7.77 -6.77
C PHE A 3 -13.61 -8.26 -5.90
N ILE A 4 -14.57 -8.95 -6.51
CA ILE A 4 -15.69 -9.54 -5.76
C ILE A 4 -15.14 -10.83 -5.16
N PHE A 5 -14.56 -10.74 -3.96
CA PHE A 5 -14.14 -11.90 -3.20
C PHE A 5 -15.32 -12.85 -2.98
N GLY A 6 -15.35 -13.91 -3.78
CA GLY A 6 -16.25 -15.04 -3.60
C GLY A 6 -15.84 -15.78 -2.32
N CYS A 7 -16.63 -15.59 -1.27
CA CYS A 7 -16.51 -16.27 0.01
C CYS A 7 -16.25 -17.78 -0.15
N LEU A 8 -15.01 -18.24 0.09
CA LEU A 8 -14.65 -19.61 0.45
C LEU A 8 -13.21 -19.69 0.99
N GLY A 9 -13.10 -19.75 2.32
CA GLY A 9 -12.01 -20.49 2.98
C GLY A 9 -10.78 -19.69 3.40
N THR A 10 -10.89 -18.98 4.51
CA THR A 10 -9.83 -18.78 5.52
C THR A 10 -8.41 -18.52 4.96
N CYS A 11 -8.22 -17.43 4.22
CA CYS A 11 -6.93 -16.75 4.28
C CYS A 11 -6.86 -16.08 5.65
N ALA A 12 -5.85 -16.43 6.46
CA ALA A 12 -5.56 -15.73 7.71
C ALA A 12 -5.03 -14.33 7.34
N VAL A 13 -5.95 -13.42 6.99
CA VAL A 13 -5.65 -12.00 6.91
C VAL A 13 -5.32 -11.58 8.33
N LEU A 14 -4.10 -11.09 8.55
CA LEU A 14 -3.71 -10.41 9.79
C LEU A 14 -4.46 -9.07 9.81
N VAL A 15 -5.76 -9.13 10.15
CA VAL A 15 -6.53 -7.93 10.46
C VAL A 15 -6.08 -7.48 11.85
N PHE A 16 -5.26 -6.43 11.90
CA PHE A 16 -4.96 -5.75 13.16
C PHE A 16 -6.27 -5.19 13.72
N ALA A 17 -6.52 -5.43 15.01
CA ALA A 17 -7.82 -5.28 15.64
C ALA A 17 -8.36 -3.84 15.62
N ASN A 18 -9.69 -3.72 15.65
CA ASN A 18 -10.43 -2.47 15.83
C ASN A 18 -10.14 -1.87 17.23
N PHE A 19 -9.43 -0.74 17.29
CA PHE A 19 -9.08 -0.07 18.55
C PHE A 19 -10.11 1.01 18.91
N ALA A 20 -11.29 0.61 19.34
CA ALA A 20 -12.21 1.53 20.00
C ALA A 20 -11.59 2.00 21.34
N GLY A 21 -10.97 3.18 21.34
CA GLY A 21 -10.37 3.83 22.53
C GLY A 21 -8.86 4.12 22.47
N ALA A 22 -8.20 3.91 21.33
CA ALA A 22 -6.81 4.34 21.12
C ALA A 22 -6.68 5.87 21.10
N SER A 23 -5.58 6.40 21.62
CA SER A 23 -5.23 7.83 21.45
C SER A 23 -4.88 8.13 19.99
N GLU A 24 -4.89 9.40 19.58
CA GLU A 24 -4.44 9.80 18.22
C GLU A 24 -3.00 9.33 17.94
N GLU A 25 -2.12 9.36 18.96
CA GLU A 25 -0.75 8.85 18.85
C GLU A 25 -0.71 7.33 18.64
N ASP A 26 -1.53 6.57 19.38
CA ASP A 26 -1.64 5.12 19.17
C ASP A 26 -2.21 4.78 17.78
N SER A 27 -3.14 5.60 17.27
CA SER A 27 -3.68 5.45 15.92
C SER A 27 -2.60 5.68 14.87
N PHE A 28 -1.86 6.79 14.97
CA PHE A 28 -0.80 7.13 14.03
C PHE A 28 0.30 6.05 13.97
N VAL A 29 0.75 5.57 15.14
CA VAL A 29 1.75 4.49 15.22
C VAL A 29 1.20 3.21 14.61
N THR A 30 -0.06 2.87 14.88
CA THR A 30 -0.70 1.68 14.32
C THR A 30 -0.83 1.77 12.80
N SER A 31 -1.29 2.90 12.27
CA SER A 31 -1.41 3.15 10.83
C SER A 31 -0.08 3.00 10.11
N ASN A 32 0.99 3.61 10.65
CA ASN A 32 2.32 3.52 10.05
C ASN A 32 2.90 2.11 10.16
N LEU A 33 2.67 1.41 11.28
CA LEU A 33 3.05 0.00 11.41
C LEU A 33 2.34 -0.87 10.36
N ILE A 34 1.05 -0.66 10.15
CA ILE A 34 0.27 -1.35 9.12
C ILE A 34 0.88 -1.08 7.73
N SER A 35 1.09 0.19 7.38
CA SER A 35 1.67 0.58 6.09
C SER A 35 3.03 -0.06 5.84
N VAL A 36 3.92 -0.06 6.84
CA VAL A 36 5.24 -0.69 6.76
C VAL A 36 5.13 -2.21 6.62
N VAL A 37 4.29 -2.87 7.42
CA VAL A 37 4.10 -4.33 7.31
C VAL A 37 3.63 -4.73 5.93
N TYR A 38 2.70 -3.99 5.34
CA TYR A 38 2.21 -4.27 3.99
C TYR A 38 3.24 -3.90 2.90
N HIS A 39 4.10 -2.92 3.14
CA HIS A 39 5.25 -2.61 2.28
C HIS A 39 6.26 -3.77 2.27
N GLU A 40 6.65 -4.28 3.45
CA GLU A 40 7.54 -5.44 3.56
C GLU A 40 6.92 -6.72 2.98
N LEU A 41 5.58 -6.85 3.08
CA LEU A 41 4.85 -7.91 2.39
C LEU A 41 4.94 -7.75 0.86
N GLY A 42 4.94 -6.50 0.36
CA GLY A 42 5.19 -6.18 -1.04
C GLY A 42 6.53 -6.75 -1.51
N HIS A 43 7.62 -6.47 -0.79
CA HIS A 43 8.94 -7.07 -1.06
C HIS A 43 8.90 -8.60 -1.09
N ALA A 44 8.25 -9.21 -0.10
CA ALA A 44 8.11 -10.67 -0.03
C ALA A 44 7.34 -11.25 -1.23
N VAL A 45 6.30 -10.55 -1.69
CA VAL A 45 5.53 -10.93 -2.90
C VAL A 45 6.38 -10.74 -4.16
N ILE A 46 7.10 -9.62 -4.29
CA ILE A 46 7.99 -9.36 -5.43
C ILE A 46 9.01 -10.49 -5.58
N ASP A 47 9.70 -10.84 -4.50
CA ASP A 47 10.67 -11.93 -4.50
C ASP A 47 10.00 -13.28 -4.79
N THR A 48 8.97 -13.65 -4.03
CA THR A 48 8.43 -15.02 -4.14
C THR A 48 7.67 -15.26 -5.45
N MET A 49 6.95 -14.25 -5.95
CA MET A 49 6.24 -14.31 -7.23
C MET A 49 7.16 -14.02 -8.42
N GLN A 50 8.40 -13.58 -8.15
CA GLN A 50 9.38 -13.17 -9.15
C GLN A 50 8.77 -12.10 -10.07
N VAL A 51 8.18 -11.07 -9.44
CA VAL A 51 7.54 -9.95 -10.14
C VAL A 51 8.64 -9.13 -10.82
N PRO A 52 8.59 -8.93 -12.15
CA PRO A 52 9.58 -8.10 -12.82
C PRO A 52 9.37 -6.63 -12.44
N ILE A 53 10.39 -6.02 -11.83
CA ILE A 53 10.37 -4.61 -11.47
C ILE A 53 11.16 -3.78 -12.48
N PHE A 54 10.48 -2.80 -13.07
CA PHE A 54 11.10 -1.73 -13.84
C PHE A 54 10.98 -0.44 -13.02
N GLY A 55 12.08 0.08 -12.48
CA GLY A 55 12.08 1.24 -11.59
C GLY A 55 12.70 0.91 -10.23
N GLN A 56 12.19 1.56 -9.17
CA GLN A 56 12.60 1.29 -7.78
C GLN A 56 11.66 0.24 -7.17
N GLU A 57 12.23 -0.78 -6.53
CA GLU A 57 11.46 -1.83 -5.86
C GLU A 57 10.68 -1.28 -4.65
N GLU A 58 11.26 -0.30 -3.94
CA GLU A 58 10.62 0.39 -2.82
C GLU A 58 9.31 1.09 -3.21
N ASP A 59 9.28 1.75 -4.37
CA ASP A 59 8.05 2.39 -4.89
C ASP A 59 6.99 1.33 -5.24
N ALA A 60 7.41 0.20 -5.83
CA ALA A 60 6.51 -0.90 -6.15
C ALA A 60 5.91 -1.54 -4.88
N ALA A 61 6.71 -1.72 -3.83
CA ALA A 61 6.28 -2.24 -2.54
C ALA A 61 5.34 -1.27 -1.80
N GLU A 62 5.57 0.03 -1.89
CA GLU A 62 4.66 1.05 -1.33
C GLU A 62 3.31 1.09 -2.07
N VAL A 63 3.34 1.01 -3.41
CA VAL A 63 2.12 0.88 -4.23
C VAL A 63 1.34 -0.38 -3.86
N PHE A 64 2.03 -1.51 -3.68
CA PHE A 64 1.40 -2.74 -3.23
C PHE A 64 0.73 -2.56 -1.87
N SER A 65 1.42 -1.90 -0.93
CA SER A 65 0.89 -1.64 0.42
C SER A 65 -0.43 -0.87 0.36
N ILE A 66 -0.47 0.24 -0.38
CA ILE A 66 -1.65 1.09 -0.44
C ILE A 66 -2.82 0.44 -1.19
N LEU A 67 -2.55 -0.40 -2.19
CA LEU A 67 -3.58 -1.22 -2.84
C LEU A 67 -4.21 -2.23 -1.87
N LEU A 68 -3.40 -2.92 -1.07
CA LEU A 68 -3.92 -3.87 -0.09
C LEU A 68 -4.67 -3.18 1.04
N ILE A 69 -4.21 -2.01 1.49
CA ILE A 69 -4.93 -1.22 2.48
C ILE A 69 -6.30 -0.80 1.95
N ASP A 70 -6.39 -0.35 0.69
CA ASP A 70 -7.66 0.00 0.03
C ASP A 70 -8.63 -1.19 -0.06
N GLU A 71 -8.12 -2.38 -0.39
CA GLU A 71 -8.95 -3.57 -0.62
C GLU A 71 -9.36 -4.28 0.69
N ILE A 72 -8.49 -4.35 1.69
CA ILE A 72 -8.69 -5.19 2.89
C ILE A 72 -9.46 -4.45 3.99
N PHE A 73 -9.25 -3.14 4.13
CA PHE A 73 -9.82 -2.36 5.23
C PHE A 73 -11.13 -1.70 4.82
N GLU A 74 -12.02 -1.53 5.80
CA GLU A 74 -13.22 -0.70 5.58
C GLU A 74 -12.81 0.73 5.18
N PRO A 75 -13.58 1.42 4.33
CA PRO A 75 -13.13 2.67 3.72
C PRO A 75 -12.71 3.77 4.72
N GLU A 76 -13.38 3.86 5.86
CA GLU A 76 -13.03 4.79 6.94
C GLU A 76 -11.64 4.48 7.52
N SER A 77 -11.39 3.21 7.86
CA SER A 77 -10.09 2.75 8.37
C SER A 77 -8.98 2.90 7.33
N ALA A 78 -9.26 2.55 6.07
CA ALA A 78 -8.30 2.71 4.97
C ALA A 78 -7.90 4.19 4.80
N ASN A 79 -8.87 5.12 4.88
CA ASN A 79 -8.58 6.55 4.80
C ASN A 79 -7.71 7.04 5.96
N ILE A 80 -7.96 6.59 7.20
CA ILE A 80 -7.12 6.93 8.36
C ILE A 80 -5.69 6.41 8.17
N ILE A 81 -5.55 5.14 7.78
CA ILE A 81 -4.23 4.52 7.58
C ILE A 81 -3.44 5.24 6.49
N ALA A 82 -4.07 5.52 5.34
CA ALA A 82 -3.44 6.21 4.24
C ALA A 82 -3.06 7.66 4.59
N TYR A 83 -3.94 8.36 5.33
CA TYR A 83 -3.67 9.71 5.82
C TYR A 83 -2.43 9.73 6.73
N ASP A 84 -2.41 8.87 7.73
CA ASP A 84 -1.32 8.79 8.72
C ASP A 84 0.01 8.35 8.07
N ALA A 85 -0.04 7.42 7.11
CA ALA A 85 1.14 6.99 6.35
C ALA A 85 1.70 8.12 5.49
N ALA A 86 0.83 8.85 4.78
CA ALA A 86 1.23 10.04 4.03
C ALA A 86 1.84 11.08 4.98
N PHE A 87 1.16 11.39 6.07
CA PHE A 87 1.67 12.35 7.05
C PHE A 87 3.05 11.98 7.62
N GLY A 88 3.32 10.68 7.82
CA GLY A 88 4.63 10.16 8.16
C GLY A 88 5.72 10.59 7.19
N PHE A 89 5.52 10.35 5.89
CA PHE A 89 6.48 10.79 4.86
C PHE A 89 6.66 12.30 4.81
N HIS A 90 5.56 13.06 4.91
CA HIS A 90 5.66 14.53 4.92
C HIS A 90 6.45 15.04 6.13
N ALA A 91 6.25 14.44 7.32
CA ALA A 91 6.99 14.78 8.52
C ALA A 91 8.49 14.48 8.37
N GLU A 92 8.85 13.32 7.84
CA GLU A 92 10.25 12.93 7.57
C GLU A 92 10.91 13.87 6.56
N ALA A 93 10.18 14.29 5.53
CA ALA A 93 10.65 15.26 4.53
C ALA A 93 10.95 16.65 5.13
N GLN A 94 10.31 17.05 6.24
CA GLN A 94 10.61 18.31 6.92
C GLN A 94 11.85 18.24 7.80
N GLU A 95 12.17 17.06 8.33
CA GLU A 95 13.27 16.86 9.28
C GLU A 95 14.59 16.46 8.59
N THR A 96 14.51 15.94 7.37
CA THR A 96 15.66 15.38 6.66
C THR A 96 15.89 16.04 5.31
N THR A 97 17.16 16.08 4.87
CA THR A 97 17.48 16.47 3.50
C THR A 97 17.45 15.22 2.62
N PRO A 98 16.76 15.25 1.46
CA PRO A 98 16.70 14.09 0.58
C PRO A 98 18.09 13.55 0.21
N ALA A 99 18.31 12.28 0.50
CA ALA A 99 19.47 11.55 0.02
C ALA A 99 19.16 10.98 -1.37
N PHE A 100 19.45 11.73 -2.42
CA PHE A 100 19.12 11.35 -3.81
C PHE A 100 19.83 10.08 -4.34
N TRP A 101 20.65 9.42 -3.53
CA TRP A 101 21.31 8.15 -3.82
C TRP A 101 20.76 6.98 -2.97
N ASP A 102 19.77 7.25 -2.11
CA ASP A 102 19.08 6.21 -1.36
C ASP A 102 18.28 5.30 -2.30
N VAL A 103 17.90 4.12 -1.80
CA VAL A 103 17.02 3.19 -2.53
C VAL A 103 15.56 3.66 -2.47
N HIS A 104 15.21 4.41 -1.43
CA HIS A 104 13.92 5.08 -1.34
C HIS A 104 13.94 6.39 -2.12
N GLY A 105 12.82 6.70 -2.77
CA GLY A 105 12.59 8.04 -3.29
C GLY A 105 12.57 9.09 -2.16
N PRO A 106 12.78 10.38 -2.48
CA PRO A 106 12.59 11.46 -1.52
C PRO A 106 11.21 11.39 -0.84
N ASP A 107 11.14 11.57 0.48
CA ASP A 107 9.89 11.34 1.22
C ASP A 107 8.72 12.24 0.78
N GLU A 108 9.00 13.49 0.39
CA GLU A 108 7.96 14.37 -0.18
C GLU A 108 7.42 13.84 -1.53
N GLN A 109 8.23 13.10 -2.30
CA GLN A 109 7.76 12.44 -3.52
C GLN A 109 6.91 11.20 -3.19
N ARG A 110 7.32 10.41 -2.19
CA ARG A 110 6.57 9.25 -1.68
C ARG A 110 5.20 9.69 -1.17
N TYR A 111 5.16 10.78 -0.39
CA TYR A 111 3.94 11.45 0.03
C TYR A 111 2.95 11.67 -1.11
N TYR A 112 3.35 12.44 -2.14
CA TYR A 112 2.43 12.75 -3.23
C TYR A 112 2.07 11.52 -4.08
N ASN A 113 2.97 10.54 -4.21
CA ASN A 113 2.68 9.31 -4.93
C ASN A 113 1.63 8.46 -4.20
N LEU A 114 1.78 8.24 -2.89
CA LEU A 114 0.81 7.51 -2.08
C LEU A 114 -0.57 8.18 -2.15
N VAL A 115 -0.63 9.51 -1.93
CA VAL A 115 -1.90 10.26 -1.98
C VAL A 115 -2.54 10.18 -3.36
N CYS A 116 -1.75 10.31 -4.44
CA CYS A 116 -2.20 10.24 -5.81
C CYS A 116 -2.84 8.89 -6.18
N ILE A 117 -2.17 7.79 -5.83
CA ILE A 117 -2.66 6.43 -6.09
C ILE A 117 -3.89 6.13 -5.24
N PHE A 118 -3.87 6.45 -3.95
CA PHE A 118 -4.97 6.16 -3.04
C PHE A 118 -6.24 6.98 -3.39
N TYR A 119 -6.08 8.27 -3.69
CA TYR A 119 -7.17 9.12 -4.19
C TYR A 119 -7.82 8.51 -5.44
N SER A 120 -7.00 8.05 -6.40
CA SER A 120 -7.47 7.56 -7.70
C SER A 120 -8.21 6.23 -7.63
N ALA A 121 -7.96 5.42 -6.61
CA ALA A 121 -8.71 4.19 -6.37
C ALA A 121 -10.21 4.46 -6.12
N ASN A 122 -10.54 5.60 -5.50
CA ASN A 122 -11.93 6.02 -5.29
C ASN A 122 -12.06 7.55 -5.17
N PRO A 123 -12.02 8.30 -6.29
CA PRO A 123 -11.98 9.76 -6.27
C PRO A 123 -13.20 10.39 -5.60
N ASP A 124 -14.38 9.82 -5.81
CA ASP A 124 -15.64 10.30 -5.24
C ASP A 124 -15.65 10.24 -3.70
N LEU A 125 -15.03 9.20 -3.13
CA LEU A 125 -14.92 9.03 -1.68
C LEU A 125 -13.78 9.87 -1.08
N ARG A 126 -12.74 10.15 -1.86
CA ARG A 126 -11.45 10.67 -1.35
C ARG A 126 -11.15 12.10 -1.77
N GLU A 127 -12.12 12.80 -2.35
CA GLU A 127 -11.98 14.21 -2.73
C GLU A 127 -11.58 15.07 -1.51
N GLU A 128 -12.29 14.95 -0.40
CA GLU A 128 -11.97 15.71 0.83
C GLU A 128 -10.59 15.32 1.39
N LEU A 129 -10.27 14.03 1.44
CA LEU A 129 -8.98 13.52 1.88
C LEU A 129 -7.82 14.12 1.05
N ALA A 130 -7.95 14.13 -0.28
CA ALA A 130 -6.95 14.69 -1.17
C ALA A 130 -6.78 16.21 -0.98
N GLN A 131 -7.86 16.93 -0.67
CA GLN A 131 -7.82 18.35 -0.33
C GLN A 131 -7.13 18.62 1.01
N GLU A 132 -7.43 17.82 2.04
CA GLU A 132 -6.79 17.91 3.37
C GLU A 132 -5.28 17.63 3.29
N LEU A 133 -4.91 16.61 2.52
CA LEU A 133 -3.52 16.26 2.20
C LEU A 133 -2.89 17.19 1.15
N ARG A 134 -3.60 18.24 0.71
CA ARG A 134 -3.10 19.28 -0.20
C ARG A 134 -2.50 18.73 -1.49
N LEU A 135 -3.10 17.68 -2.07
CA LEU A 135 -2.70 17.16 -3.37
C LEU A 135 -2.80 18.29 -4.41
N PRO A 136 -1.69 18.71 -5.04
CA PRO A 136 -1.73 19.80 -6.01
C PRO A 136 -2.60 19.43 -7.21
N GLU A 137 -3.37 20.39 -7.73
CA GLU A 137 -4.21 20.17 -8.91
C GLU A 137 -3.38 19.66 -10.11
N GLU A 138 -2.18 20.21 -10.30
CA GLU A 138 -1.26 19.77 -11.35
C GLU A 138 -0.81 18.31 -11.19
N ARG A 139 -0.63 17.83 -9.94
CA ARG A 139 -0.28 16.42 -9.65
C ARG A 139 -1.48 15.51 -9.89
N ALA A 140 -2.68 15.96 -9.54
CA ALA A 140 -3.91 15.17 -9.65
C ALA A 140 -4.29 14.84 -11.11
N ILE A 141 -3.86 15.65 -12.09
CA ILE A 141 -4.18 15.46 -13.51
C ILE A 141 -3.81 14.06 -14.02
N SER A 142 -2.64 13.54 -13.63
CA SER A 142 -2.15 12.24 -14.10
C SER A 142 -2.52 11.06 -13.19
N CYS A 143 -3.09 11.32 -12.01
CA CYS A 143 -3.28 10.29 -11.00
C CYS A 143 -4.21 9.15 -11.44
N ALA A 144 -5.28 9.46 -12.19
CA ALA A 144 -6.17 8.44 -12.73
C ALA A 144 -5.44 7.50 -13.72
N GLU A 145 -4.61 8.05 -14.61
CA GLU A 145 -3.82 7.26 -15.56
C GLU A 145 -2.75 6.43 -14.85
N GLU A 146 -2.11 6.98 -13.83
CA GLU A 146 -1.13 6.26 -13.00
C GLU A 146 -1.76 5.12 -12.21
N TYR A 147 -2.99 5.29 -11.71
CA TYR A 147 -3.72 4.22 -11.05
C TYR A 147 -4.05 3.07 -12.00
N GLU A 148 -4.44 3.36 -13.24
CA GLU A 148 -4.66 2.30 -14.24
C GLU A 148 -3.35 1.54 -14.52
N LEU A 149 -2.20 2.22 -14.62
CA LEU A 149 -0.90 1.56 -14.74
C LEU A 149 -0.56 0.69 -13.53
N VAL A 150 -0.92 1.14 -12.33
CA VAL A 150 -0.77 0.36 -11.09
C VAL A 150 -1.62 -0.91 -11.15
N ILE A 151 -2.89 -0.82 -11.57
CA ILE A 151 -3.77 -1.99 -11.71
C ILE A 151 -3.30 -2.93 -12.81
N ASP A 152 -2.81 -2.42 -13.93
CA ASP A 152 -2.23 -3.25 -15.00
C ASP A 152 -0.97 -3.99 -14.53
N SER A 153 -0.19 -3.39 -13.62
CA SER A 153 1.06 -3.96 -13.10
C SER A 153 0.84 -4.98 -11.98
N TRP A 154 -0.03 -4.65 -11.02
CA TRP A 154 -0.26 -5.47 -9.83
C TRP A 154 -1.49 -6.39 -9.94
N GLY A 155 -2.47 -6.04 -10.76
CA GLY A 155 -3.75 -6.75 -10.84
C GLY A 155 -3.60 -8.21 -11.22
N GLY A 156 -2.73 -8.53 -12.18
CA GLY A 156 -2.43 -9.91 -12.55
C GLY A 156 -1.74 -10.70 -11.43
N VAL A 157 -0.82 -10.07 -10.70
CA VAL A 157 -0.13 -10.70 -9.56
C VAL A 157 -1.12 -10.98 -8.42
N LEU A 158 -1.98 -10.02 -8.09
CA LEU A 158 -3.01 -10.15 -7.06
C LEU A 158 -4.04 -11.22 -7.43
N GLN A 159 -4.45 -11.27 -8.70
CA GLN A 159 -5.34 -12.33 -9.20
C GLN A 159 -4.69 -13.72 -9.07
N ASP A 160 -3.42 -13.87 -9.45
CA ASP A 160 -2.70 -15.13 -9.30
C ASP A 160 -2.57 -15.58 -7.83
N MET A 161 -2.46 -14.62 -6.90
CA MET A 161 -2.46 -14.88 -5.47
C MET A 161 -3.84 -15.34 -4.98
N GLU A 162 -4.92 -14.68 -5.41
CA GLU A 162 -6.30 -15.04 -5.07
C GLU A 162 -6.66 -16.44 -5.58
N GLU A 163 -6.27 -16.77 -6.81
CA GLU A 163 -6.55 -18.06 -7.44
C GLU A 163 -5.59 -19.18 -6.98
N GLY A 164 -4.49 -18.84 -6.28
CA GLY A 164 -3.44 -19.78 -5.88
C GLY A 164 -2.64 -20.37 -7.06
N THR A 165 -2.74 -19.75 -8.22
CA THR A 165 -2.09 -20.12 -9.48
C THR A 165 -0.67 -19.56 -9.58
N GLY A 166 -0.35 -18.56 -8.75
CA GLY A 166 0.96 -17.93 -8.65
C GLY A 166 2.11 -18.86 -8.23
N LYS A 167 3.31 -18.28 -8.22
CA LYS A 167 4.55 -18.96 -7.78
C LYS A 167 4.72 -19.01 -6.27
N LEU A 168 3.91 -18.28 -5.50
CA LEU A 168 3.87 -18.34 -4.05
C LEU A 168 3.45 -19.75 -3.59
N ARG A 169 4.42 -20.49 -3.03
CA ARG A 169 4.21 -21.82 -2.47
C ARG A 169 4.59 -21.78 -1.00
N LEU A 170 3.60 -21.85 -0.11
CA LEU A 170 3.85 -22.13 1.30
C LEU A 170 4.25 -23.61 1.41
N ILE A 171 5.55 -23.88 1.30
CA ILE A 171 6.09 -25.19 1.62
C ILE A 171 5.97 -25.30 3.15
N GLY A 172 5.12 -26.22 3.64
CA GLY A 172 5.04 -26.54 5.07
C GLY A 172 6.43 -26.87 5.64
N PRO A 173 6.60 -26.91 6.98
CA PRO A 173 7.92 -27.09 7.59
C PRO A 173 8.66 -28.24 6.92
N SER A 174 9.84 -27.93 6.37
CA SER A 174 10.67 -28.90 5.69
C SER A 174 10.91 -30.07 6.63
N SER A 175 10.63 -31.29 6.17
CA SER A 175 11.04 -32.50 6.87
C SER A 175 12.56 -32.71 6.85
N ASP A 176 13.33 -31.74 6.34
CA ASP A 176 14.78 -31.75 6.37
C ASP A 176 15.27 -31.43 7.78
N PRO A 177 15.99 -32.36 8.43
CA PRO A 177 16.65 -32.07 9.69
C PRO A 177 17.79 -31.09 9.43
N MET A 178 17.78 -30.00 10.19
CA MET A 178 18.86 -29.01 10.28
C MET A 178 20.18 -29.65 10.73
#